data_AF-A0A377GJ62-F1
#
_entry.id   AF-A0A377GJ62-F1
#
_cell.length_a   1.000
_cell.length_b   1.000
_cell.length_c   1.000
_cell.angle_alpha   90.00
_cell.angle_beta   90.00
_cell.angle_gamma   90.00
#
_symmetry.space_group_name_H-M   'P 1'
#
loop_
_entity.id
_entity.type
_entity.pdbx_description
1 polymer ?
#
loop_
_entity_poly.entity_id
_entity_poly.type
_entity_poly.pdbx_seq_one_letter_code
_entity_poly.pdbx_strand_id
1 'polypeptide(L)'
;MFRDMYNLPITTASIAPFNKMAYEQLELFETKILLRCRHRYVDKPIPQHQTSRLERIYDTVVEQALAWHESRPPLVLQKILRGRPKQRPGHNLLSRLSNHREEVLRFLHDARVPFTNNDAERDLRMVKCKQKISGGFRTAMGAEYFARIRGVISTLRKQERNHTFTFWLTNTIMFYILALPMI
;
A
#
# COMPACT_ATOMS: atom_id res chain seq x y z
N MET A 1 -1.24 -5.84 -4.57
CA MET A 1 -0.40 -5.05 -3.64
C MET A 1 0.98 -5.70 -3.51
N PHE A 2 1.07 -6.99 -3.19
CA PHE A 2 2.37 -7.66 -3.08
C PHE A 2 3.03 -7.88 -4.46
N ARG A 3 2.20 -8.15 -5.49
CA ARG A 3 2.63 -8.30 -6.89
C ARG A 3 3.39 -7.11 -7.47
N ASP A 4 2.93 -5.89 -7.18
CA ASP A 4 3.60 -4.66 -7.65
C ASP A 4 4.90 -4.40 -6.89
N MET A 5 5.00 -4.90 -5.66
CA MET A 5 6.22 -4.87 -4.85
C MET A 5 7.29 -5.86 -5.37
N TYR A 6 6.90 -6.94 -6.05
CA TYR A 6 7.82 -7.89 -6.70
C TYR A 6 8.50 -7.36 -7.95
N ASN A 7 7.86 -6.42 -8.64
CA ASN A 7 8.39 -5.86 -9.89
C ASN A 7 9.40 -4.73 -9.67
N LEU A 8 9.74 -4.41 -8.42
CA LEU A 8 10.85 -3.51 -8.13
C LEU A 8 12.17 -4.22 -8.47
N PRO A 9 13.16 -3.55 -9.10
CA PRO A 9 14.45 -4.14 -9.41
C PRO A 9 15.24 -4.30 -8.11
N ILE A 10 14.98 -5.38 -7.37
CA ILE A 10 15.70 -5.67 -6.14
C ILE A 10 16.99 -6.42 -6.52
N THR A 11 18.14 -5.86 -6.16
CA THR A 11 19.47 -6.40 -6.44
C THR A 11 19.60 -7.87 -6.06
N THR A 12 19.96 -8.70 -7.04
CA THR A 12 20.02 -10.17 -7.05
C THR A 12 20.85 -10.80 -5.93
N ALA A 13 21.74 -10.03 -5.28
CA ALA A 13 22.70 -10.51 -4.29
C ALA A 13 22.11 -10.90 -2.91
N SER A 14 20.83 -10.65 -2.62
CA SER A 14 20.26 -10.87 -1.27
C SER A 14 19.03 -11.81 -1.19
N ILE A 15 18.52 -12.36 -2.30
CA ILE A 15 17.04 -12.48 -2.44
C ILE A 15 16.47 -13.87 -2.74
N ALA A 16 17.20 -14.84 -3.27
CA ALA A 16 16.51 -15.88 -4.05
C ALA A 16 15.55 -16.84 -3.30
N PRO A 17 15.86 -17.46 -2.14
CA PRO A 17 15.06 -18.62 -1.71
C PRO A 17 13.85 -18.27 -0.84
N PHE A 18 14.08 -17.60 0.30
CA PHE A 18 13.05 -17.42 1.31
C PHE A 18 12.08 -16.28 1.00
N ASN A 19 12.59 -15.20 0.39
CA ASN A 19 11.71 -14.12 -0.07
C ASN A 19 10.74 -14.68 -1.09
N LYS A 20 11.18 -15.45 -2.09
CA LYS A 20 10.28 -16.03 -3.10
C LYS A 20 9.19 -16.90 -2.46
N MET A 21 9.52 -17.79 -1.52
CA MET A 21 8.51 -18.61 -0.83
C MET A 21 7.57 -17.79 0.06
N ALA A 22 8.10 -16.89 0.91
CA ALA A 22 7.26 -16.04 1.76
C ALA A 22 6.35 -15.14 0.93
N TYR A 23 6.85 -14.66 -0.20
CA TYR A 23 6.13 -13.84 -1.15
C TYR A 23 5.10 -14.60 -1.97
N GLU A 24 5.41 -15.83 -2.40
CA GLU A 24 4.44 -16.73 -3.02
C GLU A 24 3.34 -17.11 -2.02
N GLN A 25 3.67 -17.33 -0.75
CA GLN A 25 2.67 -17.60 0.30
C GLN A 25 1.80 -16.38 0.58
N LEU A 26 2.38 -15.17 0.65
CA LEU A 26 1.62 -13.92 0.80
C LEU A 26 0.81 -13.58 -0.45
N GLU A 27 1.29 -13.90 -1.66
CA GLU A 27 0.57 -13.71 -2.91
C GLU A 27 -0.57 -14.74 -3.05
N LEU A 28 -0.35 -15.99 -2.64
CA LEU A 28 -1.38 -17.01 -2.55
C LEU A 28 -2.43 -16.65 -1.50
N PHE A 29 -2.01 -16.08 -0.36
CA PHE A 29 -2.89 -15.54 0.67
C PHE A 29 -3.72 -14.39 0.08
N GLU A 30 -3.08 -13.38 -0.50
CA GLU A 30 -3.71 -12.24 -1.19
C GLU A 30 -4.73 -12.74 -2.22
N THR A 31 -4.33 -13.59 -3.17
CA THR A 31 -5.17 -14.01 -4.30
C THR A 31 -6.31 -14.94 -3.89
N LYS A 32 -6.06 -15.92 -3.02
CA LYS A 32 -7.07 -16.89 -2.58
C LYS A 32 -8.08 -16.27 -1.62
N ILE A 33 -7.66 -15.33 -0.78
CA ILE A 33 -8.54 -14.67 0.20
C ILE A 33 -9.32 -13.55 -0.49
N LEU A 34 -8.67 -12.69 -1.28
CA LEU A 34 -9.36 -11.62 -2.02
C LEU A 34 -10.51 -12.13 -2.87
N LEU A 35 -10.25 -13.15 -3.68
CA LEU A 35 -11.26 -13.65 -4.62
C LEU A 35 -12.40 -14.33 -3.88
N ARG A 36 -12.11 -15.10 -2.83
CA ARG A 36 -13.15 -15.78 -2.05
C ARG A 36 -13.92 -14.83 -1.15
N CYS A 37 -13.25 -13.94 -0.44
CA CYS A 37 -13.89 -13.03 0.52
C CYS A 37 -14.73 -12.01 -0.23
N ARG A 38 -14.22 -11.39 -1.31
CA ARG A 38 -15.02 -10.47 -2.12
C ARG A 38 -16.24 -11.16 -2.74
N HIS A 39 -16.10 -12.36 -3.30
CA HIS A 39 -17.25 -13.05 -3.90
C HIS A 39 -18.27 -13.52 -2.85
N ARG A 40 -17.84 -13.90 -1.66
CA ARG A 40 -18.70 -14.55 -0.64
C ARG A 40 -19.26 -13.58 0.40
N TYR A 41 -18.57 -12.48 0.66
CA TYR A 41 -18.82 -11.58 1.78
C TYR A 41 -18.81 -10.11 1.33
N VAL A 42 -19.17 -9.82 0.06
CA VAL A 42 -19.18 -8.48 -0.58
C VAL A 42 -19.44 -7.34 0.40
N ASP A 43 -20.56 -7.40 1.13
CA ASP A 43 -20.98 -6.38 2.11
C ASP A 43 -21.17 -6.95 3.53
N LYS A 44 -20.69 -8.17 3.78
CA LYS A 44 -20.90 -8.87 5.06
C LYS A 44 -19.57 -9.06 5.79
N PRO A 45 -19.53 -8.93 7.12
CA PRO A 45 -18.33 -9.26 7.87
C PRO A 45 -18.00 -10.74 7.71
N ILE A 46 -16.71 -11.04 7.59
CA ILE A 46 -16.22 -12.42 7.51
C ILE A 46 -16.46 -13.10 8.87
N PRO A 47 -16.94 -14.36 8.94
CA PRO A 47 -17.16 -15.05 10.20
C PRO A 47 -15.90 -15.12 11.07
N GLN A 48 -16.06 -14.93 12.38
CA GLN A 48 -14.94 -14.83 13.34
C GLN A 48 -13.97 -16.03 13.30
N HIS A 49 -14.47 -17.24 13.08
CA HIS A 49 -13.62 -18.43 13.00
C HIS A 49 -12.70 -18.40 11.76
N GLN A 50 -13.14 -17.78 10.67
CA GLN A 50 -12.35 -17.63 9.45
C GLN A 50 -11.32 -16.53 9.61
N THR A 51 -11.71 -15.36 10.14
CA THR A 51 -10.77 -14.26 10.41
C THR A 51 -9.67 -14.71 11.35
N SER A 52 -10.02 -15.37 12.46
CA SER A 52 -9.06 -15.93 13.42
C SER A 52 -8.09 -16.93 12.78
N ARG A 53 -8.56 -17.75 11.84
CA ARG A 53 -7.69 -18.69 11.11
C ARG A 53 -6.72 -17.95 10.18
N LEU A 54 -7.20 -16.93 9.46
CA LEU A 54 -6.39 -16.15 8.54
C LEU A 54 -5.33 -15.32 9.27
N GLU A 55 -5.70 -14.74 10.41
CA GLU A 55 -4.80 -14.05 11.33
C GLU A 55 -3.68 -14.96 11.80
N ARG A 56 -4.00 -16.17 12.29
CA ARG A 56 -2.96 -17.14 12.71
C ARG A 56 -2.01 -17.50 11.58
N ILE A 57 -2.52 -17.68 10.36
CA ILE A 57 -1.68 -17.97 9.19
C ILE A 57 -0.75 -16.78 8.92
N TYR A 58 -1.28 -15.57 8.94
CA TYR A 58 -0.50 -14.34 8.76
C TYR A 58 0.60 -14.23 9.81
N ASP A 59 0.26 -14.38 11.09
CA ASP A 59 1.18 -14.28 12.22
C ASP A 59 2.29 -15.33 12.11
N THR A 60 1.93 -16.58 11.84
CA THR A 60 2.90 -17.68 11.65
C THR A 60 3.89 -17.37 10.53
N VAL A 61 3.41 -16.85 9.38
CA VAL A 61 4.27 -16.53 8.25
C VAL A 61 5.21 -15.37 8.58
N VAL A 62 4.70 -14.31 9.20
CA VAL A 62 5.50 -13.13 9.57
C VAL A 62 6.55 -13.47 10.62
N GLU A 63 6.18 -14.23 11.65
CA GLU A 63 7.08 -14.69 12.72
C GLU A 63 8.20 -15.60 12.18
N GLN A 64 7.84 -16.62 11.39
CA GLN A 64 8.83 -17.50 10.75
C GLN A 64 9.80 -16.71 9.87
N ALA A 65 9.27 -15.72 9.15
CA ALA A 65 10.06 -14.86 8.28
C ALA A 65 10.99 -13.91 9.01
N LEU A 66 10.54 -13.32 10.13
CA LEU A 66 11.38 -12.52 11.00
C LEU A 66 12.49 -13.36 11.62
N ALA A 67 12.17 -14.51 12.21
CA ALA A 67 13.13 -15.42 12.82
C ALA A 67 14.21 -15.89 11.83
N TRP A 68 13.80 -16.20 10.59
CA TRP A 68 14.74 -16.55 9.53
C TRP A 68 15.68 -15.38 9.16
N HIS A 69 15.20 -14.14 9.19
CA HIS A 69 16.03 -12.97 8.94
C HIS A 69 16.98 -12.64 10.10
N GLU A 70 16.56 -12.88 11.35
CA GLU A 70 17.33 -12.64 12.56
C GLU A 70 18.44 -13.68 12.77
N SER A 71 18.23 -14.93 12.35
CA SER A 71 19.26 -15.98 12.41
C SER A 71 20.43 -15.77 11.45
N ARG A 72 20.34 -14.78 10.54
CA ARG A 72 21.38 -14.49 9.55
C ARG A 72 22.40 -13.50 10.07
N PRO A 73 23.67 -13.60 9.65
CA PRO A 73 24.68 -12.63 10.04
C PRO A 73 24.31 -11.22 9.54
N PRO A 74 24.68 -10.17 10.31
CA PRO A 74 24.52 -8.79 9.91
C PRO A 74 25.13 -8.51 8.54
N LEU A 75 24.48 -7.65 7.73
CA LEU A 75 24.95 -7.32 6.38
C LEU A 75 26.31 -6.60 6.37
N VAL A 76 26.65 -5.93 7.46
CA VAL A 76 27.91 -5.19 7.60
C VAL A 76 28.50 -5.54 8.96
N LEU A 77 29.70 -6.14 8.97
CA LEU A 77 30.57 -6.16 10.15
C LEU A 77 31.01 -4.71 10.36
N GLN A 78 30.32 -3.96 11.21
CA GLN A 78 30.57 -2.52 11.37
C GLN A 78 31.97 -2.30 11.95
N LYS A 79 32.92 -1.90 11.08
CA LYS A 79 34.25 -1.45 11.46
C LYS A 79 34.27 0.01 11.94
N ILE A 80 33.20 0.79 11.71
CA ILE A 80 33.08 2.21 12.06
C ILE A 80 31.66 2.47 12.58
N LEU A 81 31.56 2.90 13.84
CA LEU A 81 30.30 3.12 14.56
C LEU A 81 29.71 4.50 14.28
N ARG A 82 28.56 4.54 13.59
CA ARG A 82 27.47 5.50 13.88
C ARG A 82 26.16 5.03 13.24
N GLY A 83 25.11 4.88 14.06
CA GLY A 83 23.75 4.59 13.62
C GLY A 83 23.32 3.12 13.69
N ARG A 84 22.00 2.88 13.51
CA ARG A 84 21.39 1.54 13.53
C ARG A 84 21.98 0.68 12.41
N PRO A 85 22.36 -0.58 12.66
CA PRO A 85 22.89 -1.47 11.63
C PRO A 85 21.89 -1.64 10.48
N LYS A 86 22.42 -1.63 9.25
CA LYS A 86 21.62 -1.77 8.03
C LYS A 86 20.95 -3.14 8.00
N GLN A 87 19.63 -3.15 8.05
CA GLN A 87 18.80 -4.35 7.92
C GLN A 87 18.55 -4.70 6.44
N ARG A 88 18.27 -5.98 6.18
CA ARG A 88 17.91 -6.47 4.83
C ARG A 88 16.54 -5.90 4.43
N PRO A 89 16.28 -5.59 3.14
CA PRO A 89 14.98 -5.07 2.70
C PRO A 89 13.78 -5.94 3.10
N GLY A 90 13.92 -7.27 3.03
CA GLY A 90 12.87 -8.21 3.48
C GLY A 90 12.56 -8.12 4.97
N HIS A 91 13.58 -7.95 5.83
CA HIS A 91 13.40 -7.75 7.26
C HIS A 91 12.67 -6.44 7.56
N ASN A 92 13.01 -5.35 6.85
CA ASN A 92 12.30 -4.06 7.02
C ASN A 92 10.82 -4.18 6.67
N LEU A 93 10.50 -4.88 5.57
CA LEU A 93 9.12 -5.13 5.18
C LEU A 93 8.38 -5.93 6.25
N LEU A 94 8.96 -7.06 6.69
CA LEU A 94 8.33 -7.94 7.68
C LEU A 94 8.13 -7.23 9.02
N SER A 95 9.10 -6.42 9.46
CA SER A 95 8.95 -5.58 10.64
C SER A 95 7.81 -4.59 10.47
N ARG A 96 7.65 -3.98 9.28
CA ARG A 96 6.54 -3.08 9.00
C ARG A 96 5.19 -3.81 8.97
N LEU A 97 5.14 -5.02 8.42
CA LEU A 97 3.95 -5.88 8.40
C LEU A 97 3.53 -6.27 9.83
N SER A 98 4.50 -6.67 10.66
CA SER A 98 4.27 -6.97 12.07
C SER A 98 3.78 -5.75 12.86
N ASN A 99 4.47 -4.60 12.73
CA ASN A 99 4.14 -3.37 13.45
C ASN A 99 2.77 -2.78 13.07
N HIS A 100 2.33 -3.00 11.82
CA HIS A 100 1.05 -2.51 11.29
C HIS A 100 0.07 -3.63 10.97
N ARG A 101 0.12 -4.71 11.75
CA ARG A 101 -0.70 -5.92 11.55
C ARG A 101 -2.19 -5.58 11.48
N GLU A 102 -2.67 -4.74 12.40
CA GLU A 102 -4.09 -4.37 12.49
C GLU A 102 -4.57 -3.63 11.25
N GLU A 103 -3.76 -2.72 10.72
CA GLU A 103 -4.09 -1.96 9.51
C GLU A 103 -4.02 -2.85 8.27
N VAL A 104 -3.03 -3.74 8.19
CA VAL A 104 -2.88 -4.70 7.08
C VAL A 104 -4.06 -5.67 7.03
N LEU A 105 -4.53 -6.14 8.19
CA LEU A 105 -5.63 -7.10 8.29
C LEU A 105 -7.02 -6.46 8.45
N ARG A 106 -7.11 -5.13 8.44
CA ARG A 106 -8.36 -4.39 8.69
C ARG A 106 -9.52 -4.81 7.78
N PHE A 107 -9.23 -5.17 6.53
CA PHE A 107 -10.24 -5.63 5.57
C PHE A 107 -10.95 -6.93 6.00
N LEU A 108 -10.38 -7.70 6.95
CA LEU A 108 -11.03 -8.89 7.49
C LEU A 108 -12.22 -8.54 8.38
N HIS A 109 -12.17 -7.39 9.03
CA HIS A 109 -13.12 -6.95 10.04
C HIS A 109 -14.03 -5.81 9.56
N ASP A 110 -13.55 -4.98 8.63
CA ASP A 110 -14.31 -3.88 8.06
C ASP A 110 -14.48 -4.04 6.55
N ALA A 111 -15.70 -4.42 6.12
CA ALA A 111 -16.04 -4.60 4.72
C ALA A 111 -15.92 -3.31 3.87
N ARG A 112 -15.91 -2.13 4.50
CA ARG A 112 -15.72 -0.85 3.82
C ARG A 112 -14.26 -0.61 3.41
N VAL A 113 -13.33 -1.36 4.00
CA VAL A 113 -11.91 -1.26 3.69
C VAL A 113 -11.59 -2.26 2.58
N PRO A 114 -11.35 -1.80 1.34
CA PRO A 114 -10.95 -2.71 0.29
C PRO A 114 -9.57 -3.27 0.63
N PHE A 115 -9.39 -4.56 0.34
CA PHE A 115 -8.08 -5.20 0.51
C PHE A 115 -7.01 -4.57 -0.40
N THR A 116 -7.37 -4.11 -1.61
CA THR A 116 -6.41 -3.56 -2.57
C THR A 116 -6.17 -2.07 -2.36
N ASN A 117 -4.93 -1.63 -2.52
CA ASN A 117 -4.55 -0.22 -2.49
C ASN A 117 -4.91 0.57 -3.78
N ASN A 118 -5.65 -0.04 -4.71
CA ASN A 118 -5.91 0.51 -6.05
C ASN A 118 -6.53 1.92 -6.00
N ASP A 119 -7.45 2.15 -5.06
CA ASP A 119 -8.12 3.45 -4.95
C ASP A 119 -7.18 4.53 -4.41
N ALA A 120 -6.34 4.22 -3.41
CA ALA A 120 -5.37 5.19 -2.91
C ALA A 120 -4.28 5.48 -3.96
N GLU A 121 -3.82 4.45 -4.70
CA GLU A 121 -2.92 4.65 -5.83
C GLU A 121 -3.53 5.53 -6.91
N ARG A 122 -4.78 5.26 -7.30
CA ARG A 122 -5.50 6.08 -8.28
C ARG A 122 -5.61 7.53 -7.83
N ASP A 123 -5.88 7.77 -6.55
CA ASP A 123 -5.94 9.11 -5.99
C ASP A 123 -4.59 9.83 -6.08
N LEU A 124 -3.48 9.13 -5.79
CA LEU A 124 -2.11 9.64 -5.82
C LEU A 124 -1.52 9.79 -7.24
N ARG A 125 -1.97 9.01 -8.22
CA ARG A 125 -1.44 9.04 -9.60
C ARG A 125 -1.50 10.45 -10.21
N MET A 126 -2.58 11.19 -9.97
CA MET A 126 -2.71 12.55 -10.49
C MET A 126 -1.73 13.54 -9.85
N VAL A 127 -1.38 13.35 -8.58
CA VAL A 127 -0.33 14.13 -7.90
C VAL A 127 1.01 13.88 -8.60
N LYS A 128 1.35 12.61 -8.85
CA LYS A 128 2.58 12.24 -9.55
C LYS A 128 2.58 12.69 -11.00
N CYS A 129 1.44 12.67 -11.69
CA CYS A 129 1.30 13.20 -13.04
C CYS A 129 1.57 14.72 -13.09
N LYS A 130 1.01 15.50 -12.16
CA LYS A 130 1.30 16.94 -12.03
C LYS A 130 2.79 17.22 -11.82
N GLN A 131 3.44 16.44 -10.96
CA GLN A 131 4.88 16.55 -10.72
C GLN A 131 5.72 16.24 -11.96
N LYS A 132 5.32 15.24 -12.78
CA LYS A 132 6.14 14.73 -13.88
C LYS A 132 5.95 15.44 -15.21
N ILE A 133 4.72 15.85 -15.54
CA ILE A 133 4.35 16.17 -16.92
C ILE A 133 3.84 17.62 -17.09
N SER A 134 3.14 18.19 -16.11
CA SER A 134 2.47 19.50 -16.27
C SER A 134 3.12 20.62 -15.45
N GLY A 135 4.39 20.91 -15.78
CA GLY A 135 5.11 22.06 -15.24
C GLY A 135 5.42 22.00 -13.73
N GLY A 136 5.06 20.90 -13.05
CA GLY A 136 5.29 20.69 -11.63
C GLY A 136 4.47 21.61 -10.72
N PHE A 137 4.77 21.56 -9.43
CA PHE A 137 4.31 22.57 -8.46
C PHE A 137 5.40 23.63 -8.33
N ARG A 138 5.05 24.90 -8.54
CA ARG A 138 6.00 26.03 -8.43
C ARG A 138 6.19 26.48 -6.97
N THR A 139 5.19 26.26 -6.14
CA THR A 139 5.18 26.59 -4.71
C THR A 139 4.62 25.45 -3.87
N ALA A 140 5.03 25.39 -2.60
CA ALA A 140 4.49 24.42 -1.63
C ALA A 140 2.99 24.65 -1.38
N MET A 141 2.57 25.92 -1.31
CA MET A 141 1.16 26.30 -1.19
C MET A 141 0.33 25.78 -2.37
N GLY A 142 0.83 25.88 -3.59
CA GLY A 142 0.12 25.35 -4.76
C GLY A 142 -0.05 23.84 -4.73
N ALA A 143 0.94 23.10 -4.21
CA ALA A 143 0.83 21.66 -3.97
C ALA A 143 -0.21 21.34 -2.88
N GLU A 144 -0.27 22.14 -1.82
CA GLU A 144 -1.24 21.97 -0.73
C GLU A 144 -2.68 22.20 -1.20
N TYR A 145 -2.94 23.25 -1.96
CA TYR A 145 -4.25 23.50 -2.56
C TYR A 145 -4.68 22.37 -3.49
N PHE A 146 -3.77 21.88 -4.33
CA PHE A 146 -4.02 20.72 -5.19
C PHE A 146 -4.41 19.49 -4.37
N ALA A 147 -3.66 19.20 -3.30
CA ALA A 147 -3.93 18.07 -2.41
C ALA A 147 -5.29 18.21 -1.70
N ARG A 148 -5.63 19.40 -1.20
CA ARG A 148 -6.93 19.68 -0.55
C ARG A 148 -8.11 19.46 -1.49
N ILE A 149 -8.07 20.05 -2.69
CA ILE A 149 -9.14 19.92 -3.69
C ILE A 149 -9.33 18.44 -4.07
N ARG A 150 -8.23 17.73 -4.33
CA ARG A 150 -8.27 16.30 -4.65
C ARG A 150 -8.79 15.45 -3.49
N GLY A 151 -8.42 15.79 -2.26
CA GLY A 151 -8.91 15.15 -1.04
C GLY A 151 -10.43 15.27 -0.93
N VAL A 152 -10.97 16.48 -1.09
CA VAL A 152 -12.42 16.72 -1.08
C VAL A 152 -13.13 15.91 -2.15
N ILE A 153 -12.64 15.92 -3.40
CA ILE A 153 -13.22 15.16 -4.50
C ILE A 153 -13.18 13.65 -4.22
N SER A 154 -12.06 13.12 -3.71
CA SER A 154 -11.94 11.70 -3.35
C SER A 154 -12.94 11.30 -2.27
N THR A 155 -13.07 12.10 -1.22
CA THR A 155 -14.04 11.85 -0.13
C THR A 155 -15.47 11.89 -0.62
N LEU A 156 -15.85 12.87 -1.43
CA LEU A 156 -17.20 12.97 -2.00
C LEU A 156 -17.56 11.74 -2.85
N ARG A 157 -16.61 11.26 -3.67
CA ARG A 157 -16.80 10.02 -4.46
C ARG A 157 -16.97 8.79 -3.57
N LYS A 158 -16.18 8.67 -2.50
CA LYS A 158 -16.22 7.53 -1.57
C LYS A 158 -17.50 7.49 -0.73
N GLN A 159 -18.13 8.64 -0.49
CA GLN A 159 -19.38 8.75 0.25
C GLN A 159 -20.63 8.66 -0.65
N GLU A 160 -20.47 8.39 -1.96
CA GLU A 160 -21.55 8.35 -2.95
C GLU A 160 -22.38 9.65 -3.02
N ARG A 161 -21.84 10.76 -2.49
CA ARG A 161 -22.49 12.06 -2.49
C ARG A 161 -22.17 12.78 -3.80
N ASN A 162 -23.06 12.57 -4.78
CA ASN A 162 -23.24 13.32 -6.04
C ASN A 162 -22.37 12.91 -7.24
N HIS A 163 -23.03 12.24 -8.20
CA HIS A 163 -22.48 11.83 -9.50
C HIS A 163 -22.30 12.99 -10.50
N THR A 164 -23.14 14.02 -10.43
CA THR A 164 -23.16 15.15 -11.39
C THR A 164 -22.12 16.24 -11.08
N PHE A 165 -21.90 16.55 -9.80
CA PHE A 165 -20.96 17.60 -9.37
C PHE A 165 -19.49 17.17 -9.50
N THR A 166 -19.21 15.89 -9.24
CA THR A 166 -17.85 15.33 -9.36
C THR A 166 -17.38 15.29 -10.81
N PHE A 167 -18.24 14.94 -11.78
CA PHE A 167 -17.88 14.91 -13.20
C PHE A 167 -17.52 16.29 -13.75
N TRP A 168 -18.28 17.33 -13.37
CA TRP A 168 -18.00 18.73 -13.71
C TRP A 168 -16.71 19.24 -13.06
N LEU A 169 -16.45 18.93 -11.79
CA LEU A 169 -15.21 19.31 -11.10
C LEU A 169 -13.98 18.59 -11.67
N THR A 170 -14.08 17.29 -12.00
CA THR A 170 -12.93 16.52 -12.49
C THR A 170 -12.53 16.85 -13.91
N ASN A 171 -13.45 17.30 -14.76
CA ASN A 171 -13.14 17.66 -16.15
C ASN A 171 -12.91 19.16 -16.34
N THR A 172 -13.69 20.01 -15.69
CA THR A 172 -13.54 21.47 -15.85
C THR A 172 -12.46 22.02 -14.92
N ILE A 173 -12.51 21.76 -13.60
CA ILE A 173 -11.55 22.36 -12.66
C ILE A 173 -10.15 21.74 -12.77
N MET A 174 -10.01 20.42 -13.02
CA MET A 174 -8.69 19.84 -13.24
C MET A 174 -8.01 20.35 -14.52
N PHE A 175 -8.76 20.69 -15.57
CA PHE A 175 -8.16 21.28 -16.78
C PHE A 175 -7.58 22.66 -16.46
N TYR A 176 -8.32 23.49 -15.72
CA TYR A 176 -7.82 24.80 -15.26
C TYR A 176 -6.63 24.68 -14.28
N ILE A 177 -6.65 23.73 -13.33
CA ILE A 177 -5.56 23.51 -12.36
C ILE A 177 -4.31 22.86 -13.00
N LEU A 178 -4.49 22.03 -14.02
CA LEU A 178 -3.39 21.40 -14.75
C LEU A 178 -2.77 22.35 -15.79
N ALA A 179 -3.59 23.16 -16.47
CA ALA A 179 -3.17 24.04 -17.57
C ALA A 179 -2.71 25.43 -17.13
N LEU A 180 -3.20 25.96 -16.00
CA LEU A 180 -2.70 27.23 -15.47
C LEU A 180 -1.46 27.00 -14.59
N PRO A 181 -0.43 27.87 -14.72
CA PRO A 181 0.63 27.93 -13.73
C PRO A 181 0.01 28.44 -12.43
N MET A 182 -0.34 27.52 -11.54
CA MET A 182 -0.65 27.89 -10.16
C MET A 182 0.61 28.54 -9.56
N ILE A 183 0.49 29.85 -9.33
CA ILE A 183 1.48 30.73 -8.73
C ILE A 183 1.85 30.21 -7.34
#